data_AF-A0A7S2ZM93-F1
#
_entry.id   AF-A0A7S2ZM93-F1
#
_cell.length_a   1.000
_cell.length_b   1.000
_cell.length_c   1.000
_cell.angle_alpha   90.00
_cell.angle_beta   90.00
_cell.angle_gamma   90.00
#
_symmetry.space_group_name_H-M   'P 1'
#
loop_
_entity.id
_entity.type
_entity.pdbx_description
1 polymer ?
#
loop_
_entity_poly.entity_id
_entity_poly.type
_entity_poly.pdbx_seq_one_letter_code
_entity_poly.pdbx_strand_id
1 'polypeptide(L)'
;MVKMKACTFKRCTYLVLDEADRMFDMGFEPQVRSVIGQIRPDRQTALFSATFKPMVERLASSALRDPVRIVVGSVGAVNENVKQIVEVFGNDDQKLQWLKQRIPQLSSEGGVVIFALTRGGCAELANNLRAAGFPTCSIHG
;
A
#
# COMPACT_ATOMS: atom_id res chain seq x y z
N MET A 1 17.81 -0.64 -17.60
CA MET A 1 17.16 -0.68 -18.93
C MET A 1 17.46 0.56 -19.77
N VAL A 2 17.09 1.77 -19.33
CA VAL A 2 17.31 3.00 -20.12
C VAL A 2 18.79 3.34 -20.33
N LYS A 3 19.62 3.26 -19.27
CA LYS A 3 21.08 3.44 -19.37
C LYS A 3 21.78 2.41 -20.28
N MET A 4 21.19 1.22 -20.42
CA MET A 4 21.68 0.16 -21.30
C MET A 4 21.15 0.30 -22.75
N LYS A 5 20.44 1.40 -23.06
CA LYS A 5 19.79 1.65 -24.36
C LYS A 5 18.81 0.57 -24.83
N ALA A 6 18.31 -0.26 -23.91
CA ALA A 6 17.33 -1.31 -24.23
C ALA A 6 15.93 -0.74 -24.55
N CYS A 7 15.63 0.47 -24.06
CA CYS A 7 14.41 1.21 -24.37
C CYS A 7 14.69 2.73 -24.39
N THR A 8 13.83 3.51 -25.05
CA THR A 8 13.94 4.97 -25.11
C THR A 8 12.60 5.65 -24.82
N PHE A 9 12.64 6.80 -24.18
CA PHE A 9 11.44 7.60 -23.83
C PHE A 9 11.30 8.89 -24.63
N LYS A 10 12.06 9.04 -25.73
CA LYS A 10 12.03 10.26 -26.58
C LYS A 10 10.63 10.63 -27.09
N ARG A 11 9.74 9.64 -27.25
CA ARG A 11 8.35 9.82 -27.72
C ARG A 11 7.29 9.68 -26.62
N CYS A 12 7.70 9.49 -25.37
CA CYS A 12 6.76 9.34 -24.26
C CYS A 12 6.19 10.71 -23.90
N THR A 13 4.88 10.88 -24.12
CA THR A 13 4.13 12.11 -23.85
C THR A 13 3.24 12.02 -22.61
N TYR A 14 3.19 10.84 -21.96
CA TYR A 14 2.35 10.58 -20.80
C TYR A 14 3.11 9.75 -19.76
N LEU A 15 3.21 10.26 -18.54
CA LEU A 15 3.87 9.61 -17.42
C LEU A 15 2.87 9.39 -16.28
N VAL A 16 2.81 8.17 -15.74
CA VAL A 16 2.06 7.87 -14.53
C VAL A 16 3.04 7.45 -13.43
N LEU A 17 2.91 8.08 -12.27
CA LEU A 17 3.57 7.70 -11.02
C LEU A 17 2.49 7.21 -10.07
N ASP A 18 2.38 5.90 -9.91
CA ASP A 18 1.39 5.29 -9.02
C ASP A 18 2.06 4.81 -7.72
N GLU A 19 1.32 4.85 -6.62
CA GLU A 19 1.83 4.57 -5.26
C GLU A 19 3.17 5.27 -4.95
N ALA A 20 3.24 6.58 -5.20
CA ALA A 20 4.50 7.33 -5.12
C ALA A 20 5.16 7.29 -3.73
N ASP A 21 4.37 7.28 -2.67
CA ASP A 21 4.86 7.08 -1.30
C ASP A 21 5.48 5.70 -1.08
N ARG A 22 4.86 4.63 -1.57
CA ARG A 22 5.39 3.26 -1.49
C ARG A 22 6.71 3.10 -2.21
N MET A 23 6.84 3.64 -3.41
CA MET A 23 8.11 3.61 -4.16
C MET A 23 9.26 4.20 -3.34
N PHE A 24 8.98 5.24 -2.55
CA PHE A 24 9.97 5.94 -1.75
C PHE A 24 10.26 5.22 -0.44
N ASP A 25 9.24 4.64 0.20
CA ASP A 25 9.43 3.75 1.35
C ASP A 25 10.30 2.52 0.97
N MET A 26 10.29 2.09 -0.30
CA MET A 26 11.16 1.04 -0.86
C MET A 26 12.56 1.55 -1.29
N GLY A 27 12.83 2.85 -1.17
CA GLY A 27 14.11 3.45 -1.54
C GLY A 27 14.32 3.66 -3.05
N PHE A 28 13.27 3.64 -3.86
CA PHE A 28 13.37 3.82 -5.33
C PHE A 28 13.48 5.27 -5.81
N GLU A 29 13.60 6.25 -4.91
CA GLU A 29 13.67 7.66 -5.30
C GLU A 29 14.76 7.94 -6.37
N PRO A 30 16.02 7.49 -6.24
CA PRO A 30 17.05 7.74 -7.26
C PRO A 30 16.69 7.17 -8.63
N GLN A 31 16.06 5.99 -8.67
CA GLN A 31 15.66 5.29 -9.88
C GLN A 31 14.49 6.03 -10.55
N VAL A 32 13.48 6.44 -9.77
CA VAL A 32 12.33 7.22 -10.26
C VAL A 32 12.82 8.54 -10.88
N ARG A 33 13.67 9.28 -10.17
CA ARG A 33 14.24 10.54 -10.69
C ARG A 33 15.07 10.31 -11.97
N SER A 34 15.84 9.22 -12.02
CA SER A 34 16.63 8.87 -13.19
C SER A 34 15.77 8.52 -14.41
N VAL A 35 14.62 7.87 -14.22
CA VAL A 35 13.66 7.59 -15.30
C VAL A 35 13.01 8.87 -15.78
N ILE A 36 12.46 9.68 -14.86
CA ILE A 36 11.77 10.93 -15.19
C ILE A 36 12.68 11.90 -15.97
N GLY A 37 13.95 12.01 -15.58
CA GLY A 37 14.93 12.87 -16.26
C GLY A 37 15.27 12.45 -17.70
N GLN A 38 14.88 11.25 -18.12
CA GLN A 38 15.07 10.76 -19.50
C GLN A 38 13.82 10.90 -20.37
N ILE A 39 12.72 11.39 -19.80
CA ILE A 39 11.48 11.67 -20.52
C ILE A 39 11.46 13.16 -20.89
N ARG A 40 10.97 13.47 -22.10
CA ARG A 40 10.79 14.85 -22.56
C ARG A 40 10.01 15.70 -21.53
N PRO A 41 10.36 16.98 -21.33
CA PRO A 41 9.71 17.83 -20.32
C PRO A 41 8.28 18.22 -20.69
N ASP A 42 7.97 18.25 -21.98
CA ASP A 42 6.64 18.51 -22.53
C ASP A 42 5.83 17.21 -22.61
N ARG A 43 5.41 16.76 -21.43
CA ARG A 43 4.58 15.58 -21.22
C ARG A 43 3.46 15.91 -20.23
N GLN A 44 2.38 15.16 -20.30
CA GLN A 44 1.41 15.10 -19.22
C GLN A 44 1.91 14.11 -18.17
N THR A 45 1.82 14.48 -16.89
CA THR A 45 2.20 13.61 -15.78
C THR A 45 1.01 13.49 -14.81
N ALA A 46 0.65 12.25 -14.45
CA ALA A 46 -0.27 11.94 -13.36
C ALA A 46 0.51 11.33 -12.19
N LEU A 47 0.24 11.80 -10.98
CA LEU A 47 0.83 11.28 -9.74
C LEU A 47 -0.29 10.86 -8.80
N PHE A 48 -0.27 9.60 -8.39
CA PHE A 48 -1.19 9.00 -7.44
C PHE A 48 -0.40 8.59 -6.20
N SER A 49 -0.93 8.93 -5.03
CA SER A 49 -0.31 8.63 -3.74
C SER A 49 -1.38 8.63 -2.66
N ALA A 50 -1.36 7.64 -1.78
CA ALA A 50 -2.27 7.57 -0.64
C ALA A 50 -1.90 8.61 0.44
N THR A 51 -0.60 8.84 0.61
CA THR A 51 -0.07 9.84 1.55
C THR A 51 0.72 10.93 0.81
N PHE A 52 0.81 12.12 1.41
CA PHE A 52 1.51 13.27 0.83
C PHE A 52 2.64 13.75 1.75
N LYS A 53 3.56 12.83 2.09
CA LYS A 53 4.76 13.14 2.89
C LYS A 53 5.68 14.13 2.16
N PRO A 54 6.58 14.86 2.84
CA PRO A 54 7.47 15.86 2.22
C PRO A 54 8.34 15.32 1.06
N MET A 55 8.60 14.02 1.01
CA MET A 55 9.31 13.42 -0.13
C MET A 55 8.45 13.34 -1.39
N VAL A 56 7.17 12.95 -1.24
CA VAL A 56 6.20 12.90 -2.35
C VAL A 56 5.91 14.30 -2.87
N GLU A 57 5.82 15.29 -1.98
CA GLU A 57 5.65 16.69 -2.36
C GLU A 57 6.83 17.20 -3.20
N ARG A 58 8.08 16.88 -2.80
CA ARG A 58 9.27 17.20 -3.60
C ARG A 58 9.28 16.50 -4.96
N LEU A 59 8.76 15.28 -5.04
CA LEU A 59 8.58 14.59 -6.33
C LEU A 59 7.55 15.31 -7.19
N ALA A 60 6.37 15.62 -6.63
CA ALA A 60 5.30 16.33 -7.31
C ALA A 60 5.79 17.65 -7.90
N SER A 61 6.49 18.48 -7.12
CA SER A 61 7.03 19.77 -7.57
C SER A 61 8.07 19.67 -8.68
N SER A 62 8.75 18.52 -8.81
CA SER A 62 9.78 18.31 -9.86
C SER A 62 9.27 17.52 -11.07
N ALA A 63 8.21 16.73 -10.92
CA ALA A 63 7.68 15.85 -11.96
C ALA A 63 6.43 16.40 -12.67
N LEU A 64 5.68 17.27 -12.00
CA LEU A 64 4.43 17.89 -12.48
C LEU A 64 4.67 19.34 -12.91
N ARG A 65 3.83 19.85 -13.80
CA ARG A 65 3.79 21.27 -14.20
C ARG A 65 2.37 21.77 -14.04
N ASP A 66 2.18 22.77 -13.17
CA ASP A 66 0.86 23.35 -12.84
C ASP A 66 -0.25 22.30 -12.62
N PRO A 67 -0.08 21.38 -11.65
CA PRO A 67 -1.01 20.27 -11.48
C PRO A 67 -2.31 20.69 -10.82
N VAL A 68 -3.42 20.12 -11.31
CA VAL A 68 -4.68 20.10 -10.55
C VAL A 68 -4.57 19.06 -9.44
N ARG A 69 -4.67 19.50 -8.18
CA ARG A 69 -4.66 18.61 -7.02
C ARG A 69 -6.07 18.15 -6.70
N ILE A 70 -6.31 16.86 -6.82
CA ILE A 70 -7.56 16.20 -6.41
C ILE A 70 -7.27 15.42 -5.13
N VAL A 71 -8.03 15.69 -4.07
CA VAL A 71 -7.93 14.98 -2.80
C VAL A 71 -9.30 14.38 -2.50
N VAL A 72 -9.32 13.08 -2.21
CA VAL A 72 -10.50 12.38 -1.71
C VAL A 72 -10.30 12.16 -0.21
N GLY A 73 -11.11 12.81 0.62
CA GLY A 73 -10.98 12.81 2.09
C GLY A 73 -10.03 13.90 2.63
N SER A 74 -9.61 13.75 3.89
CA SER A 74 -8.72 14.70 4.57
C SER A 74 -7.25 14.26 4.45
N VAL A 75 -6.37 15.12 3.95
CA VAL A 75 -4.92 14.82 3.83
C VAL A 75 -4.31 14.62 5.22
N GLY A 76 -3.85 13.41 5.51
CA GLY A 76 -3.11 13.11 6.74
C GLY A 76 -3.98 12.77 7.97
N ALA A 77 -5.31 12.75 7.85
CA ALA A 77 -6.15 12.18 8.89
C ALA A 77 -6.19 10.66 8.71
N VAL A 78 -5.97 9.90 9.79
CA VAL A 78 -6.44 8.52 9.85
C VAL A 78 -7.94 8.59 9.56
N ASN A 79 -8.41 7.79 8.59
CA ASN A 79 -9.81 7.82 8.17
C ASN A 79 -10.70 7.77 9.42
N GLU A 80 -11.36 8.88 9.75
CA GLU A 80 -12.14 9.04 10.98
C GLU A 80 -13.28 8.01 11.05
N ASN A 81 -13.64 7.41 9.91
CA ASN A 81 -14.63 6.36 9.80
C ASN A 81 -14.07 4.96 10.10
N VAL A 82 -12.79 4.81 10.44
CA VAL A 82 -12.19 3.52 10.84
C VAL A 82 -12.17 3.43 12.36
N LYS A 83 -13.09 2.63 12.92
CA LYS A 83 -13.08 2.28 14.34
C LYS A 83 -11.87 1.39 14.65
N GLN A 84 -10.97 1.91 15.48
CA GLN A 84 -9.78 1.16 15.94
C GLN A 84 -10.00 0.67 17.36
N ILE A 85 -9.69 -0.61 17.61
CA ILE A 85 -9.78 -1.26 18.92
C ILE A 85 -8.43 -1.94 19.17
N VAL A 86 -7.84 -1.68 20.33
CA VAL A 86 -6.56 -2.28 20.74
C VAL A 86 -6.83 -3.23 21.89
N GLU A 87 -6.43 -4.49 21.71
CA GLU A 87 -6.54 -5.55 22.72
C GLU A 87 -5.13 -6.07 23.03
N VAL A 88 -4.82 -6.20 24.33
CA VAL A 88 -3.52 -6.66 24.82
C VAL A 88 -3.67 -8.05 25.41
N PHE A 89 -2.88 -9.00 24.94
CA PHE A 89 -2.91 -10.40 25.38
C PHE A 89 -1.60 -10.78 26.06
N GLY A 90 -1.67 -11.69 27.04
CA GLY A 90 -0.48 -12.18 27.74
C GLY A 90 0.31 -13.23 26.96
N ASN A 91 -0.34 -13.92 26.00
CA ASN A 91 0.27 -14.90 25.12
C ASN A 91 -0.55 -15.10 23.83
N ASP A 92 0.03 -15.84 22.89
CA ASP A 92 -0.58 -16.08 21.57
C ASP A 92 -1.81 -16.99 21.61
N ASP A 93 -1.91 -17.91 22.58
CA ASP A 93 -3.09 -18.76 22.75
C ASP A 93 -4.33 -17.93 23.10
N GLN A 94 -4.19 -16.99 24.04
CA GLN A 94 -5.26 -16.05 24.42
C GLN A 94 -5.71 -15.22 23.21
N LYS A 95 -4.74 -14.72 22.43
CA LYS A 95 -5.01 -13.97 21.20
C LYS A 95 -5.77 -14.81 20.16
N LEU A 96 -5.38 -16.07 19.97
CA LEU A 96 -6.04 -16.98 19.02
C LEU A 96 -7.47 -17.30 19.45
N GLN A 97 -7.69 -17.54 20.74
CA GLN A 97 -9.03 -17.80 21.28
C GLN A 97 -9.94 -16.58 21.13
N TRP A 98 -9.43 -15.38 21.47
CA TRP A 98 -10.15 -14.13 21.26
C TRP A 98 -10.53 -13.93 19.79
N LEU A 99 -9.59 -14.17 18.87
CA LEU A 99 -9.84 -14.04 17.44
C LEU A 99 -10.94 -14.99 16.96
N LYS A 100 -10.91 -16.26 17.39
CA LYS A 100 -11.95 -17.26 17.05
C LYS A 100 -13.34 -16.83 17.56
N GLN A 101 -13.41 -16.23 18.74
CA GLN A 101 -14.68 -15.74 19.30
C GLN A 101 -15.20 -14.51 18.55
N ARG A 102 -14.30 -13.67 18.00
CA ARG A 102 -14.66 -12.40 17.35
C ARG A 102 -14.97 -12.55 15.86
N ILE A 103 -14.39 -13.53 15.17
CA ILE A 103 -14.60 -13.76 13.73
C ILE A 103 -16.08 -13.82 13.33
N PRO A 104 -16.99 -14.55 14.02
CA PRO A 104 -18.41 -14.60 13.64
C PRO A 104 -19.09 -13.22 13.55
N GLN A 105 -18.71 -12.31 14.44
CA GLN A 105 -19.24 -10.94 14.48
C GLN A 105 -18.57 -10.06 13.44
N LEU A 106 -17.28 -10.27 13.16
CA LEU A 106 -16.58 -9.52 12.12
C LEU A 106 -17.02 -9.95 10.71
N SER A 107 -17.26 -11.24 10.51
CA SER A 107 -17.66 -11.78 9.21
C SER A 107 -19.13 -11.53 8.87
N SER A 108 -19.97 -11.18 9.84
CA SER A 108 -21.35 -10.76 9.58
C SER A 108 -21.44 -9.40 8.87
N GLU A 109 -20.39 -8.58 8.98
CA GLU A 109 -20.31 -7.26 8.33
C GLU A 109 -19.63 -7.32 6.95
N GLY A 110 -19.05 -8.48 6.56
CA GLY A 110 -18.40 -8.68 5.28
C GLY A 110 -17.16 -9.58 5.34
N GLY A 111 -16.34 -9.55 4.29
CA GLY A 111 -15.07 -10.29 4.25
C GLY A 111 -14.06 -9.74 5.25
N VAL A 112 -13.38 -10.62 5.99
CA VAL A 112 -12.38 -10.24 7.00
C VAL A 112 -10.97 -10.53 6.47
N VAL A 113 -10.07 -9.54 6.57
CA VAL A 113 -8.64 -9.70 6.27
C VAL A 113 -7.86 -9.69 7.59
N ILE A 114 -7.08 -10.73 7.84
CA ILE A 114 -6.27 -10.87 9.04
C ILE A 114 -4.79 -10.86 8.65
N PHE A 115 -4.05 -9.86 9.12
CA PHE A 115 -2.62 -9.73 8.86
C PHE A 115 -1.81 -10.50 9.90
N ALA A 116 -0.83 -11.27 9.43
CA ALA A 116 0.17 -11.95 10.25
C ALA A 116 1.57 -11.51 9.84
N LEU A 117 2.52 -11.48 10.78
CA LEU A 117 3.85 -10.92 10.56
C LEU A 117 4.72 -11.78 9.62
N THR A 118 4.59 -13.10 9.70
CA THR A 118 5.42 -14.04 8.94
C THR A 118 4.56 -14.92 8.05
N ARG A 119 5.15 -15.40 6.95
CA ARG A 119 4.51 -16.39 6.07
C ARG A 119 4.11 -17.66 6.81
N GLY A 120 4.98 -18.14 7.71
CA GLY A 120 4.71 -19.29 8.58
C GLY A 120 3.50 -19.04 9.48
N GLY A 121 3.46 -17.88 10.15
CA GLY A 121 2.34 -17.50 11.01
C GLY A 121 1.03 -17.33 10.24
N CYS A 122 1.05 -16.85 9.00
CA CYS A 122 -0.13 -16.78 8.14
C CYS A 122 -0.69 -18.18 7.83
N ALA A 123 0.18 -19.14 7.47
CA ALA A 123 -0.22 -20.51 7.18
C ALA A 123 -0.76 -21.23 8.44
N GLU A 124 -0.07 -21.07 9.57
CA GLU A 124 -0.48 -21.64 10.85
C GLU A 124 -1.85 -21.09 11.29
N LEU A 125 -2.02 -19.76 11.23
CA LEU A 125 -3.27 -19.11 11.58
C LEU A 125 -4.42 -19.58 10.68
N ALA A 126 -4.20 -19.66 9.36
CA ALA A 126 -5.21 -20.14 8.45
C ALA A 126 -5.63 -21.59 8.75
N ASN A 127 -4.68 -22.47 9.09
CA ASN A 127 -4.98 -23.85 9.48
C ASN A 127 -5.77 -23.90 10.80
N ASN A 128 -5.38 -23.10 11.80
CA ASN A 128 -6.09 -22.99 13.07
C ASN A 128 -7.54 -22.49 12.91
N LEU A 129 -7.78 -21.58 11.97
CA LEU A 129 -9.12 -21.07 11.67
C LEU A 129 -9.97 -22.09 10.90
N ARG A 130 -9.39 -22.80 9.91
CA ARG A 130 -10.08 -23.89 9.21
C ARG A 130 -10.45 -25.04 10.14
N ALA A 131 -9.55 -25.42 11.04
CA ALA A 131 -9.82 -26.45 12.05
C ALA A 131 -10.95 -26.04 13.00
N ALA A 132 -11.12 -24.74 13.24
CA ALA A 132 -12.24 -24.18 14.00
C ALA A 132 -13.53 -24.00 13.17
N GLY A 133 -13.55 -24.42 11.90
CA GLY A 133 -14.71 -24.36 11.02
C GLY A 133 -14.89 -23.06 10.24
N PHE A 134 -13.92 -22.13 10.29
CA PHE A 134 -14.00 -20.88 9.54
C PHE A 134 -13.49 -21.06 8.10
N PRO A 135 -14.27 -20.69 7.06
CA PRO A 135 -13.77 -20.63 5.70
C PRO A 135 -12.64 -19.60 5.61
N THR A 136 -11.42 -20.05 5.32
CA THR A 136 -10.23 -19.18 5.35
C THR A 136 -9.26 -19.51 4.22
N CYS A 137 -8.83 -18.48 3.50
CA CYS A 137 -7.75 -18.54 2.52
C CYS A 137 -6.52 -17.82 3.07
N SER A 138 -5.33 -18.37 2.83
CA SER A 138 -4.05 -17.73 3.18
C SER A 138 -3.46 -17.07 1.94
N ILE A 139 -3.10 -15.79 2.05
CA ILE A 139 -2.39 -15.06 1.01
C ILE A 139 -1.02 -14.69 1.59
N HIS A 140 0.05 -15.18 0.97
CA HIS A 140 1.42 -14.84 1.35
C HIS A 140 2.31 -14.78 0.11
N GLY A 141 3.21 -13.80 0.06
CA GLY A 141 4.22 -13.60 -0.98
C GLY A 141 5.63 -13.82 -0.46
#